data_AF-A0A101I4W7-F1
#
_entry.id   AF-A0A101I4W7-F1
#
_cell.length_a   1.000
_cell.length_b   1.000
_cell.length_c   1.000
_cell.angle_alpha   90.00
_cell.angle_beta   90.00
_cell.angle_gamma   90.00
#
_symmetry.space_group_name_H-M   'P 1'
#
loop_
_entity.id
_entity.type
_entity.pdbx_description
1 polymer ?
#
loop_
_entity_poly.entity_id
_entity_poly.type
_entity_poly.pdbx_seq_one_letter_code
_entity_poly.pdbx_strand_id
1 'polypeptide(L)'
;MDKAEKVRTFFRNNPSTLVLLSGGVDSAVLALLASEGATGMIKAITFRTPLVKGDEIEMAKAVAEMLDIDLHIEDIDVTSDPKVSANPGDRCYFCRKILHREAARYARTAGLAGIADGVQTEDLDEYRPGIAAAAEDGILHPLAEAGLTSLPRHALRQGSLPG
;
A
#
# COMPACT_ATOMS: atom_id res chain seq x y z
N MET A 1 22.67 1.64 -9.42
CA MET A 1 21.47 2.45 -9.19
C MET A 1 20.96 2.11 -7.81
N ASP A 2 20.80 3.12 -6.96
CA ASP A 2 20.30 2.95 -5.59
C ASP A 2 18.89 2.32 -5.59
N LYS A 3 18.55 1.54 -4.56
CA LYS A 3 17.27 0.82 -4.48
C LYS A 3 16.10 1.81 -4.43
N ALA A 4 16.22 2.90 -3.67
CA ALA A 4 15.20 3.96 -3.63
C ALA A 4 15.04 4.64 -5.00
N GLU A 5 16.14 4.86 -5.72
CA GLU A 5 16.09 5.46 -7.06
C GLU A 5 15.39 4.56 -8.09
N LYS A 6 15.49 3.22 -7.94
CA LYS A 6 14.71 2.29 -8.77
C LYS A 6 13.20 2.46 -8.54
N VAL A 7 12.78 2.61 -7.29
CA VAL A 7 11.37 2.84 -6.94
C VAL A 7 10.88 4.18 -7.49
N ARG A 8 11.67 5.25 -7.37
CA ARG A 8 11.33 6.55 -7.98
C ARG A 8 11.18 6.43 -9.49
N THR A 9 12.09 5.71 -10.14
CA THR A 9 12.03 5.46 -11.59
C THR A 9 10.80 4.64 -11.98
N PHE A 10 10.41 3.66 -11.15
CA PHE A 10 9.15 2.94 -11.34
C PHE A 10 7.96 3.91 -11.37
N PHE A 11 7.88 4.88 -10.45
CA PHE A 11 6.79 5.86 -10.43
C PHE A 11 6.87 6.90 -11.55
N ARG A 12 8.07 7.22 -12.06
CA ARG A 12 8.21 8.01 -13.31
C ARG A 12 7.59 7.29 -14.51
N ASN A 13 7.78 5.98 -14.58
CA ASN A 13 7.25 5.14 -15.66
C ASN A 13 5.77 4.76 -15.46
N ASN A 14 5.28 4.84 -14.22
CA ASN A 14 3.89 4.57 -13.82
C ASN A 14 3.28 5.81 -13.13
N PRO A 15 3.12 6.94 -13.84
CA PRO A 15 2.80 8.23 -13.24
C PRO A 15 1.33 8.36 -12.79
N SER A 16 0.50 7.35 -13.01
CA SER A 16 -0.92 7.32 -12.60
C SER A 16 -1.19 6.09 -11.73
N THR A 17 -0.78 6.16 -10.47
CA THR A 17 -0.77 5.01 -9.55
C THR A 17 -1.51 5.32 -8.25
N LEU A 18 -2.34 4.38 -7.82
CA LEU A 18 -2.95 4.34 -6.50
C LEU A 18 -2.01 3.61 -5.52
N VAL A 19 -1.66 4.26 -4.42
CA VAL A 19 -0.85 3.66 -3.36
C VAL A 19 -1.77 3.11 -2.26
N LEU A 20 -1.63 1.83 -1.91
CA LEU A 20 -2.28 1.25 -0.74
C LEU A 20 -1.54 1.68 0.53
N LEU A 21 -2.09 2.67 1.23
CA LEU A 21 -1.50 3.27 2.43
C LEU A 21 -2.15 2.68 3.69
N SER A 22 -1.43 1.79 4.39
CA SER A 22 -1.98 1.09 5.57
C SER A 22 -1.72 1.79 6.89
N GLY A 23 -0.91 2.85 6.88
CA GLY A 23 -0.37 3.48 8.09
C GLY A 23 0.88 2.80 8.65
N GLY A 24 1.31 1.70 8.02
CA GLY A 24 2.58 1.05 8.33
C GLY A 24 3.78 1.73 7.66
N VAL A 25 4.95 1.55 8.26
CA VAL A 25 6.24 2.10 7.80
C VAL A 25 6.49 1.84 6.31
N ASP A 26 6.28 0.61 5.84
CA ASP A 26 6.63 0.24 4.46
C ASP A 26 5.71 0.91 3.44
N SER A 27 4.42 1.05 3.76
CA SER A 27 3.47 1.79 2.93
C SER A 27 3.76 3.29 2.91
N ALA A 28 4.25 3.87 4.02
CA ALA A 28 4.66 5.26 4.09
C ALA A 28 5.93 5.53 3.27
N VAL A 29 6.91 4.62 3.32
CA VAL A 29 8.11 4.67 2.48
C VAL A 29 7.72 4.63 1.00
N LEU A 30 6.81 3.73 0.61
CA LEU A 30 6.34 3.67 -0.76
C LEU A 30 5.68 4.99 -1.19
N ALA A 31 4.80 5.54 -0.34
CA ALA A 31 4.14 6.82 -0.61
C ALA A 31 5.15 7.97 -0.79
N LEU A 32 6.17 8.05 0.07
CA LEU A 32 7.25 9.03 -0.05
C LEU A 32 8.03 8.88 -1.37
N LEU A 33 8.41 7.66 -1.72
CA LEU A 33 9.14 7.41 -2.98
C LEU A 33 8.25 7.64 -4.21
N ALA A 34 6.94 7.44 -4.08
CA ALA A 34 5.96 7.78 -5.09
C ALA A 34 5.85 9.29 -5.28
N SER A 35 5.73 10.09 -4.21
CA SER A 35 5.66 11.56 -4.31
C SER A 35 6.96 12.17 -4.86
N GLU A 36 8.12 11.60 -4.53
CA GLU A 36 9.42 12.05 -5.06
C GLU A 36 9.64 11.65 -6.54
N GLY A 37 9.09 10.50 -6.94
CA GLY A 37 9.35 9.90 -8.25
C GLY A 37 8.32 10.25 -9.30
N ALA A 38 7.04 10.35 -8.95
CA ALA A 38 5.96 10.47 -9.92
C ALA A 38 5.98 11.81 -10.66
N THR A 39 5.71 11.75 -11.95
CA THR A 39 5.54 12.93 -12.82
C THR A 39 4.06 13.21 -13.14
N GLY A 40 3.14 12.42 -12.56
CA GLY A 40 1.70 12.53 -12.78
C GLY A 40 0.91 12.37 -11.49
N MET A 41 -0.31 11.82 -11.61
CA MET A 41 -1.26 11.72 -10.52
C MET A 41 -0.98 10.50 -9.62
N ILE A 42 -0.52 10.78 -8.40
CA ILE A 42 -0.50 9.80 -7.31
C ILE A 42 -1.64 10.10 -6.35
N LYS A 43 -2.37 9.06 -5.98
CA LYS A 43 -3.35 9.09 -4.90
C LYS A 43 -3.05 7.97 -3.92
N ALA A 44 -3.53 8.11 -2.70
CA ALA A 44 -3.50 7.06 -1.70
C ALA A 44 -4.91 6.57 -1.39
N ILE A 45 -5.01 5.32 -0.95
CA ILE A 45 -6.23 4.77 -0.35
C ILE A 45 -5.89 4.08 0.97
N THR A 46 -6.74 4.28 1.96
CA THR A 46 -6.70 3.57 3.25
C THR A 46 -8.07 2.95 3.50
N PHE A 47 -8.08 1.69 3.94
CA PHE A 47 -9.31 0.98 4.28
C PHE A 47 -9.57 1.06 5.78
N ARG A 48 -10.70 1.66 6.17
CA ARG A 48 -11.19 1.60 7.54
C ARG A 48 -12.06 0.35 7.67
N THR A 49 -11.57 -0.63 8.43
CA THR A 49 -12.29 -1.89 8.67
C THR A 49 -12.38 -2.15 10.17
N PRO A 50 -13.31 -3.01 10.64
CA PRO A 50 -13.36 -3.41 12.05
C PRO A 50 -12.08 -4.08 12.58
N LEU A 51 -11.17 -4.51 11.69
CA LEU A 51 -9.93 -5.19 12.02
C LEU A 51 -8.72 -4.25 12.11
N VAL A 52 -8.84 -3.01 11.64
CA VAL A 52 -7.76 -2.01 11.57
C VAL A 52 -7.86 -1.06 12.77
N LYS A 53 -6.73 -0.70 13.37
CA LYS A 53 -6.72 0.20 14.53
C LYS A 53 -6.91 1.66 14.09
N GLY A 54 -7.57 2.46 14.92
CA GLY A 54 -7.75 3.90 14.65
C GLY A 54 -6.42 4.62 14.41
N ASP A 55 -5.41 4.30 15.22
CA ASP A 55 -4.07 4.89 15.14
C ASP A 55 -3.40 4.66 13.77
N GLU A 56 -3.64 3.50 13.13
CA GLU A 56 -3.13 3.20 11.78
C GLU A 56 -3.77 4.11 10.73
N ILE A 57 -5.06 4.43 10.89
CA ILE A 57 -5.77 5.38 10.00
C ILE A 57 -5.25 6.80 10.20
N GLU A 58 -5.01 7.23 11.44
CA GLU A 58 -4.45 8.55 11.73
C GLU A 58 -3.02 8.70 11.21
N MET A 59 -2.18 7.66 11.34
CA MET A 59 -0.86 7.64 10.71
C MET A 59 -0.95 7.76 9.19
N ALA A 60 -1.87 7.03 8.54
CA ALA A 60 -2.04 7.11 7.09
C ALA A 60 -2.45 8.54 6.64
N LYS A 61 -3.36 9.19 7.37
CA LYS A 61 -3.73 10.59 7.11
C LYS A 61 -2.53 11.53 7.26
N ALA A 62 -1.77 11.38 8.34
CA ALA A 62 -0.63 12.26 8.61
C ALA A 62 0.48 12.11 7.56
N VAL A 63 0.74 10.87 7.11
CA VAL A 63 1.67 10.61 5.99
C VAL A 63 1.16 11.28 4.70
N ALA A 64 -0.13 11.10 4.37
CA ALA A 64 -0.68 11.67 3.15
C ALA A 64 -0.67 13.21 3.16
N GLU A 65 -1.05 13.83 4.27
CA GLU A 65 -1.01 15.29 4.46
C GLU A 65 0.42 15.83 4.30
N MET A 66 1.39 15.17 4.91
CA MET A 66 2.78 15.60 4.82
C MET A 66 3.35 15.53 3.40
N LEU A 67 2.94 14.53 2.63
CA LEU A 67 3.42 14.29 1.28
C LEU A 67 2.57 15.01 0.22
N ASP A 68 1.55 15.77 0.63
CA ASP A 68 0.56 16.40 -0.25
C ASP A 68 -0.09 15.40 -1.23
N ILE A 69 -0.42 14.20 -0.73
CA ILE A 69 -1.08 13.14 -1.50
C ILE A 69 -2.58 13.13 -1.17
N ASP A 70 -3.41 13.15 -2.21
CA ASP A 70 -4.86 12.97 -2.08
C ASP A 70 -5.18 11.56 -1.55
N LEU A 71 -5.64 11.51 -0.29
CA LEU A 71 -5.99 10.29 0.42
C LEU A 71 -7.50 10.04 0.42
N HIS A 72 -7.91 8.91 -0.14
CA HIS A 72 -9.26 8.39 0.01
C HIS A 72 -9.33 7.40 1.18
N ILE A 73 -10.30 7.59 2.08
CA ILE A 73 -10.60 6.62 3.13
C ILE A 73 -11.87 5.88 2.73
N GLU A 74 -11.74 4.58 2.49
CA GLU A 74 -12.87 3.70 2.18
C GLU A 74 -13.27 2.92 3.44
N ASP A 75 -14.49 3.16 3.91
CA ASP A 75 -15.10 2.35 4.98
C ASP A 75 -15.58 1.02 4.40
N ILE A 76 -15.07 -0.09 4.92
CA ILE A 76 -15.43 -1.43 4.45
C ILE A 76 -15.43 -2.45 5.58
N ASP A 77 -16.53 -3.20 5.70
CA ASP A 77 -16.64 -4.31 6.62
C ASP A 77 -16.31 -5.64 5.95
N VAL A 78 -15.02 -6.00 5.97
CA VAL A 78 -14.54 -7.30 5.49
C VAL A 78 -15.06 -8.47 6.32
N THR A 79 -15.51 -8.23 7.57
CA THR A 79 -15.99 -9.29 8.46
C THR A 79 -17.42 -9.74 8.13
N SER A 80 -18.12 -8.99 7.28
CA SER A 80 -19.40 -9.41 6.71
C SER A 80 -19.27 -10.61 5.75
N ASP A 81 -18.08 -10.87 5.20
CA ASP A 81 -17.83 -12.03 4.34
C ASP A 81 -17.57 -13.30 5.18
N PRO A 82 -18.34 -14.38 5.00
CA PRO A 82 -18.14 -15.65 5.72
C PRO A 82 -16.73 -16.23 5.60
N LYS A 83 -16.04 -16.00 4.47
CA LYS A 83 -14.67 -16.48 4.24
C LYS A 83 -13.63 -15.70 5.05
N VAL A 84 -14.01 -14.53 5.57
CA VAL A 84 -13.20 -13.74 6.49
C VAL A 84 -13.60 -14.01 7.94
N SER A 85 -14.89 -14.00 8.26
CA SER A 85 -15.39 -14.17 9.63
C SER A 85 -15.23 -15.58 10.19
N ALA A 86 -15.19 -16.61 9.34
CA ALA A 86 -14.85 -17.97 9.76
C ALA A 86 -13.38 -18.13 10.22
N ASN A 87 -12.55 -17.09 10.04
CA ASN A 87 -11.13 -17.05 10.39
C ASN A 87 -10.34 -18.30 9.94
N PRO A 88 -10.43 -18.71 8.65
CA PRO A 88 -9.66 -19.83 8.16
C PRO A 88 -8.16 -19.46 8.07
N GLY A 89 -7.29 -20.46 7.90
CA GLY A 89 -5.84 -20.24 7.79
C GLY A 89 -5.43 -19.31 6.63
N ASP A 90 -6.30 -19.15 5.63
CA ASP A 90 -6.14 -18.29 4.45
C ASP A 90 -7.00 -17.01 4.53
N ARG A 91 -7.50 -16.62 5.72
CA ARG A 91 -8.29 -15.37 5.91
C ARG A 91 -7.65 -14.16 5.22
N CYS A 92 -6.33 -14.03 5.30
CA CYS A 92 -5.58 -12.93 4.71
C CYS A 92 -5.72 -12.85 3.18
N TYR A 93 -5.89 -13.99 2.49
CA TYR A 93 -6.18 -14.03 1.06
C TYR A 93 -7.54 -13.37 0.79
N PHE A 94 -8.61 -13.86 1.42
CA PHE A 94 -9.96 -13.34 1.19
C PHE A 94 -10.11 -11.87 1.57
N CYS A 95 -9.52 -11.47 2.70
CA CYS A 95 -9.49 -10.07 3.12
C CYS A 95 -8.85 -9.20 2.02
N ARG A 96 -7.68 -9.57 1.51
CA ARG A 96 -7.01 -8.81 0.44
C ARG A 96 -7.79 -8.79 -0.87
N LYS A 97 -8.40 -9.91 -1.30
CA LYS A 97 -9.24 -9.93 -2.51
C LYS A 97 -10.38 -8.89 -2.42
N ILE A 98 -11.01 -8.77 -1.26
CA ILE A 98 -12.08 -7.79 -1.03
C ILE A 98 -11.51 -6.37 -1.12
N LEU A 99 -10.41 -6.08 -0.42
CA LEU A 99 -9.79 -4.76 -0.42
C LEU A 99 -9.25 -4.36 -1.80
N HIS A 100 -8.56 -5.26 -2.51
CA HIS A 100 -8.03 -5.00 -3.84
C HIS A 100 -9.16 -4.74 -4.86
N ARG A 101 -10.30 -5.44 -4.73
CA ARG A 101 -11.46 -5.18 -5.59
C ARG A 101 -11.97 -3.74 -5.41
N GLU A 102 -12.07 -3.27 -4.17
CA GLU A 102 -12.48 -1.88 -3.91
C GLU A 102 -11.40 -0.87 -4.31
N ALA A 103 -10.12 -1.16 -4.10
CA ALA A 103 -9.02 -0.35 -4.60
C ALA A 103 -9.07 -0.21 -6.13
N ALA A 104 -9.31 -1.31 -6.85
CA ALA A 104 -9.42 -1.31 -8.30
C ALA A 104 -10.66 -0.56 -8.79
N ARG A 105 -11.77 -0.63 -8.05
CA ARG A 105 -12.95 0.20 -8.31
C ARG A 105 -12.60 1.68 -8.19
N TYR A 106 -11.96 2.07 -7.08
CA TYR A 106 -11.56 3.45 -6.84
C TYR A 106 -10.54 3.96 -7.86
N ALA A 107 -9.50 3.17 -8.16
CA ALA A 107 -8.48 3.49 -9.15
C ALA A 107 -9.10 3.80 -10.52
N ARG A 108 -10.05 2.98 -10.98
CA ARG A 108 -10.78 3.23 -12.24
C ARG A 108 -11.58 4.52 -12.19
N THR A 109 -12.30 4.79 -11.10
CA THR A 109 -13.07 6.04 -10.97
C THR A 109 -12.18 7.28 -10.88
N ALA A 110 -10.98 7.14 -10.32
CA ALA A 110 -10.00 8.22 -10.20
C ALA A 110 -9.11 8.40 -11.44
N GLY A 111 -9.26 7.55 -12.47
CA GLY A 111 -8.45 7.61 -13.69
C GLY A 111 -7.00 7.14 -13.50
N LEU A 112 -6.74 6.25 -12.53
CA LEU A 112 -5.42 5.69 -12.23
C LEU A 112 -5.22 4.37 -12.98
N ALA A 113 -4.02 4.15 -13.51
CA ALA A 113 -3.67 2.99 -14.34
C ALA A 113 -3.08 1.82 -13.55
N GLY A 114 -2.50 2.08 -12.38
CA GLY A 114 -1.85 1.07 -11.53
C GLY A 114 -2.27 1.16 -10.07
N ILE A 115 -2.02 0.08 -9.34
CA ILE A 115 -2.16 0.00 -7.88
C ILE A 115 -0.87 -0.59 -7.33
N ALA A 116 -0.28 0.03 -6.34
CA ALA A 116 0.97 -0.42 -5.72
C ALA A 116 0.83 -0.56 -4.21
N ASP A 117 1.50 -1.56 -3.63
CA ASP A 117 1.53 -1.80 -2.19
C ASP A 117 2.97 -1.86 -1.63
N GLY A 118 3.06 -1.78 -0.30
CA GLY A 118 4.33 -1.73 0.43
C GLY A 118 5.00 -3.09 0.66
N VAL A 119 4.67 -4.15 -0.09
CA VAL A 119 5.31 -5.47 0.06
C VAL A 119 6.81 -5.36 -0.24
N GLN A 120 7.63 -5.91 0.66
CA GLN A 120 9.09 -5.94 0.53
C GLN A 120 9.60 -7.27 -0.03
N THR A 121 10.90 -7.32 -0.33
CA THR A 121 11.52 -8.51 -0.93
C THR A 121 11.40 -9.72 0.00
N GLU A 122 11.61 -9.54 1.31
CA GLU A 122 11.55 -10.62 2.30
C GLU A 122 10.14 -11.19 2.48
N ASP A 123 9.11 -10.39 2.17
CA ASP A 123 7.74 -10.87 2.24
C ASP A 123 7.46 -11.92 1.15
N LEU A 124 8.20 -11.90 0.03
CA LEU A 124 8.03 -12.84 -1.09
C LEU A 124 8.56 -14.25 -0.80
N ASP A 125 9.49 -14.40 0.14
CA ASP A 125 10.13 -15.67 0.48
C ASP A 125 9.28 -16.54 1.44
N GLU A 126 8.24 -15.95 2.04
CA GLU A 126 7.26 -16.67 2.87
C GLU A 126 6.00 -16.97 2.06
N TYR A 127 5.49 -18.21 2.13
CA TYR A 127 4.16 -18.52 1.61
C TYR A 127 3.10 -17.75 2.41
N ARG A 128 2.72 -16.58 1.87
CA ARG A 128 1.69 -15.72 2.42
C ARG A 128 0.52 -15.69 1.44
N PRO A 129 -0.62 -16.31 1.78
CA PRO A 129 -1.82 -16.30 0.93
C PRO A 129 -2.22 -14.90 0.49
N GLY A 130 -1.96 -13.87 1.31
CA GLY A 130 -2.22 -12.49 0.92
C GLY A 130 -1.40 -11.96 -0.28
N ILE A 131 -0.17 -12.40 -0.47
CA ILE A 131 0.67 -11.98 -1.60
C ILE A 131 0.22 -12.66 -2.89
N ALA A 132 -0.22 -13.92 -2.81
CA ALA A 132 -0.84 -14.61 -3.95
C ALA A 132 -2.07 -13.84 -4.48
N ALA A 133 -2.93 -13.36 -3.58
CA ALA A 133 -4.07 -12.50 -3.96
C ALA A 133 -3.61 -11.23 -4.70
N ALA A 134 -2.55 -10.58 -4.21
CA ALA A 134 -2.02 -9.35 -4.81
C ALA A 134 -1.50 -9.58 -6.24
N ALA A 135 -0.77 -10.67 -6.46
CA ALA A 135 -0.27 -11.07 -7.77
C ALA A 135 -1.42 -11.38 -8.76
N GLU A 136 -2.46 -12.09 -8.31
CA GLU A 136 -3.65 -12.36 -9.13
C GLU A 136 -4.43 -11.08 -9.49
N ASP A 137 -4.45 -10.10 -8.58
CA ASP A 137 -5.19 -8.84 -8.74
C ASP A 137 -4.40 -7.76 -9.49
N GLY A 138 -3.16 -8.05 -9.89
CA GLY A 138 -2.29 -7.11 -10.62
C GLY A 138 -1.77 -5.96 -9.75
N ILE A 139 -1.64 -6.17 -8.44
CA ILE A 139 -1.00 -5.21 -7.53
C ILE A 139 0.51 -5.22 -7.79
N LEU A 140 1.08 -4.03 -7.92
CA LEU A 140 2.50 -3.83 -8.16
C LEU A 140 3.25 -3.79 -6.82
N HIS A 141 4.49 -4.29 -6.79
CA HIS A 141 5.28 -4.40 -5.56
C HIS A 141 6.63 -3.66 -5.71
N PRO A 142 6.65 -2.32 -5.85
CA PRO A 142 7.85 -1.61 -6.29
C PRO A 142 9.03 -1.75 -5.33
N LEU A 143 8.76 -1.86 -4.03
CA LEU A 143 9.80 -2.09 -3.02
C LEU A 143 10.46 -3.47 -3.22
N ALA A 144 9.65 -4.52 -3.38
CA ALA A 144 10.17 -5.86 -3.65
C ALA A 144 10.89 -5.95 -5.01
N GLU A 145 10.32 -5.37 -6.07
CA GLU A 145 10.92 -5.34 -7.41
C GLU A 145 12.28 -4.59 -7.44
N ALA A 146 12.43 -3.56 -6.62
CA ALA A 146 13.71 -2.86 -6.46
C ALA A 146 14.74 -3.65 -5.64
N GLY A 147 14.34 -4.76 -5.02
CA GLY A 147 15.14 -5.55 -4.08
C GLY A 147 15.28 -4.86 -2.72
N LEU A 148 14.34 -4.00 -2.34
CA LEU A 148 14.35 -3.28 -1.07
C LEU A 148 14.01 -4.28 0.04
N THR A 149 14.98 -4.39 0.95
CA THR A 149 15.01 -5.34 2.05
C THR A 149 15.10 -4.50 3.31
N SER A 150 14.04 -4.43 4.11
CA SER A 150 13.89 -3.60 5.32
C SER A 150 14.69 -2.29 5.31
N LEU A 151 14.03 -1.15 5.07
CA LEU A 151 14.60 0.09 5.60
C LEU A 151 14.74 -0.12 7.11
N PRO A 152 15.91 0.18 7.69
CA PRO A 152 16.02 0.09 9.11
C PRO A 152 14.95 1.00 9.71
N ARG A 153 14.00 0.45 10.48
CA ARG A 153 12.85 1.19 11.06
C ARG A 153 13.28 2.47 11.82
N HIS A 154 14.57 2.62 12.11
CA HIS A 154 15.24 3.76 12.69
C HIS A 154 15.60 4.91 11.72
N ALA A 155 15.69 4.69 10.41
CA ALA A 155 16.03 5.74 9.44
C ALA A 155 14.93 6.81 9.30
N LEU A 156 13.69 6.49 9.65
CA LEU A 156 12.55 7.41 9.63
C LEU A 156 12.43 8.28 10.89
N ARG A 157 13.26 8.06 11.93
CA ARG A 157 13.31 8.97 13.10
C ARG A 157 14.05 10.29 12.83
N GLN A 158 14.72 10.42 11.68
CA GLN A 158 15.52 11.60 11.34
C GLN A 158 14.91 12.44 10.21
N GLY A 159 13.69 12.15 9.79
CA GLY A 159 12.99 12.91 8.77
C GLY A 159 11.50 12.86 9.02
N SER A 160 11.03 13.83 9.81
CA SER A 160 9.67 14.36 9.81
C SER A 160 8.59 13.35 9.45
N LEU A 161 8.14 12.46 10.33
CA LEU A 161 6.82 11.81 10.24
C LEU A 161 6.30 11.71 11.68
N PRO A 162 5.05 12.12 11.98
CA PRO A 162 4.53 12.05 13.34
C PRO A 162 4.46 10.57 13.77
N GLY A 163 5.03 10.31 14.95
CA GLY A 163 5.08 8.98 15.56
C GLY A 163 3.94 8.71 16.53
#